data_AF-A0A943M5R7-F1
#
_entry.id   AF-A0A943M5R7-F1
#
_cell.length_a   1.000
_cell.length_b   1.000
_cell.length_c   1.000
_cell.angle_alpha   90.00
_cell.angle_beta   90.00
_cell.angle_gamma   90.00
#
_symmetry.space_group_name_H-M   'P 1'
#
loop_
_entity.id
_entity.type
_entity.pdbx_description
1 polymer ?
#
loop_
_entity_poly.entity_id
_entity_poly.type
_entity_poly.pdbx_seq_one_letter_code
_entity_poly.pdbx_strand_id
1 'polypeptide(L)'
;MIDISELTIGELDELMRRAQERKSDLEYIAQFSQLIAVYQAQYTQVRGAQKVEGARWRKPNPAEYESWYETGDIVTYDGQRYESLVSFNTFSPDIEHAWQKL
;
A
#
# COMPACT_ATOMS: atom_id res chain seq x y z
N MET A 1 17.81 -25.78 8.74
CA MET A 1 18.93 -24.94 9.24
C MET A 1 20.07 -25.15 8.27
N ILE A 2 20.59 -24.10 7.64
CA ILE A 2 21.75 -24.24 6.74
C ILE A 2 22.98 -24.45 7.61
N ASP A 3 23.71 -25.53 7.39
CA ASP A 3 25.00 -25.75 8.03
C ASP A 3 26.05 -24.90 7.30
N ILE A 4 26.52 -23.85 7.97
CA ILE A 4 27.49 -22.90 7.40
C ILE A 4 28.92 -23.45 7.40
N SER A 5 29.17 -24.55 8.12
CA SER A 5 30.52 -25.13 8.26
C SER A 5 30.99 -25.90 7.02
N GLU A 6 30.06 -26.30 6.16
CA GLU A 6 30.34 -27.02 4.91
C GLU A 6 30.46 -26.08 3.69
N LEU A 7 30.18 -24.79 3.85
CA LEU A 7 30.26 -23.81 2.77
C LEU A 7 31.70 -23.38 2.51
N THR A 8 32.05 -23.23 1.23
CA THR A 8 33.25 -22.48 0.86
C THR A 8 33.10 -21.00 1.22
N ILE A 9 34.23 -20.30 1.32
CA ILE A 9 34.24 -18.85 1.61
C ILE A 9 33.41 -18.06 0.58
N GLY A 10 33.47 -18.46 -0.70
CA GLY A 10 32.69 -17.82 -1.76
C GLY A 10 31.18 -18.05 -1.62
N GLU A 11 30.77 -19.26 -1.23
CA GLU A 11 29.35 -19.58 -0.99
C GLU A 11 28.83 -18.88 0.27
N LEU A 12 29.66 -18.75 1.30
CA LEU A 12 29.34 -18.01 2.51
C LEU A 12 29.18 -16.51 2.22
N ASP A 13 30.08 -15.90 1.44
CA ASP A 13 30.00 -14.49 1.05
C ASP A 13 28.72 -14.20 0.25
N GLU A 14 28.39 -15.06 -0.72
CA GLU A 14 27.15 -14.93 -1.50
C GLU A 14 25.89 -15.15 -0.65
N LEU A 15 25.92 -16.07 0.32
CA LEU A 15 24.82 -16.25 1.26
C LEU A 15 24.63 -15.01 2.14
N MET A 16 25.72 -14.44 2.65
CA MET A 16 25.70 -13.23 3.47
C MET A 16 25.18 -12.02 2.69
N ARG A 17 25.66 -11.81 1.45
CA ARG A 17 25.20 -10.74 0.56
C ARG A 17 23.69 -10.81 0.34
N ARG A 18 23.17 -11.98 -0.05
CA ARG A 18 21.73 -12.18 -0.27
C ARG A 18 20.90 -11.98 1.01
N ALA A 19 21.40 -12.47 2.15
CA ALA A 19 20.73 -12.26 3.43
C ALA A 19 20.67 -10.76 3.80
N GLN A 20 21.74 -10.02 3.53
CA GLN A 20 21.81 -8.59 3.80
C GLN A 20 20.93 -7.78 2.85
N GLU A 21 20.91 -8.10 1.55
CA GLU A 21 19.98 -7.52 0.57
C GLU A 21 18.54 -7.75 0.99
N ARG A 22 18.18 -8.99 1.34
CA ARG A 22 16.83 -9.32 1.80
C ARG A 22 16.45 -8.56 3.07
N LYS A 23 17.37 -8.43 4.02
CA LYS A 23 17.14 -7.64 5.24
C LYS A 23 16.91 -6.17 4.88
N SER A 24 17.75 -5.59 4.03
CA SER A 24 17.62 -4.20 3.56
C SER A 24 16.28 -3.95 2.88
N ASP A 25 15.83 -4.85 2.00
CA ASP A 25 14.52 -4.76 1.34
C ASP A 25 13.37 -4.74 2.35
N LEU A 26 13.42 -5.65 3.34
CA LEU A 26 12.40 -5.74 4.37
C LEU A 26 12.38 -4.50 5.28
N GLU A 27 13.54 -3.96 5.65
CA GLU A 27 13.66 -2.72 6.41
C GLU A 27 13.10 -1.53 5.62
N TYR A 28 13.39 -1.45 4.32
CA TYR A 28 12.85 -0.42 3.44
C TYR A 28 11.32 -0.49 3.34
N ILE A 29 10.77 -1.68 3.10
CA ILE A 29 9.30 -1.91 3.04
C ILE A 29 8.64 -1.53 4.39
N ALA A 30 9.27 -1.89 5.51
CA ALA A 30 8.74 -1.57 6.84
C ALA A 30 8.71 -0.05 7.09
N GLN A 31 9.79 0.66 6.73
CA GLN A 31 9.85 2.12 6.83
C GLN A 31 8.77 2.80 5.98
N PHE A 32 8.60 2.36 4.73
CA PHE A 32 7.54 2.88 3.85
C PHE A 32 6.14 2.64 4.43
N SER A 33 5.90 1.44 4.97
CA SER A 33 4.61 1.09 5.57
C SER A 33 4.29 1.95 6.79
N GLN A 34 5.28 2.25 7.64
CA GLN A 34 5.13 3.17 8.77
C GLN A 34 4.83 4.60 8.30
N LEU A 35 5.52 5.07 7.27
CA LEU A 35 5.30 6.40 6.71
C LEU A 35 3.88 6.57 6.17
N ILE A 36 3.38 5.57 5.43
CA ILE A 36 2.00 5.53 4.93
C ILE A 36 0.99 5.59 6.09
N ALA A 37 1.21 4.80 7.15
CA ALA A 37 0.33 4.79 8.32
C ALA A 37 0.29 6.15 9.04
N VAL A 38 1.44 6.82 9.16
CA VAL A 38 1.50 8.19 9.74
C VAL A 38 0.71 9.17 8.89
N TYR A 39 0.89 9.17 7.57
CA TYR A 39 0.13 10.06 6.69
C TYR A 39 -1.37 9.78 6.75
N GLN A 40 -1.79 8.51 6.79
CA GLN A 40 -3.21 8.15 6.89
C GLN A 40 -3.83 8.63 8.20
N ALA A 41 -3.10 8.48 9.31
CA ALA A 41 -3.57 8.92 10.62
C ALA A 41 -3.76 10.44 10.65
N GLN A 42 -2.81 11.19 10.08
CA GLN A 42 -2.92 12.64 9.92
C GLN A 42 -4.12 13.01 9.04
N TYR A 43 -4.29 12.34 7.90
CA TYR A 43 -5.41 12.56 6.98
C TYR A 43 -6.78 12.31 7.64
N THR A 44 -6.92 11.20 8.37
CA THR A 44 -8.17 10.80 9.04
C THR A 44 -8.59 11.81 10.12
N GLN A 45 -7.61 12.38 10.83
CA GLN A 45 -7.84 13.43 11.83
C GLN A 45 -8.35 14.73 11.20
N VAL A 46 -7.88 15.10 10.00
CA VAL A 46 -8.28 16.33 9.31
C VAL A 46 -9.66 16.19 8.66
N ARG A 47 -9.95 15.05 8.01
CA ARG A 47 -11.16 14.89 7.18
C ARG A 47 -12.43 14.48 7.96
N GLY A 48 -12.33 14.26 9.26
CA GLY A 48 -13.46 13.78 10.06
C GLY A 48 -13.93 12.38 9.66
N ALA A 49 -12.99 11.43 9.53
CA ALA A 49 -13.13 9.96 9.60
C ALA A 49 -14.34 9.22 8.95
N GLN A 50 -15.19 9.83 8.13
CA GLN A 50 -16.30 9.11 7.53
C GLN A 50 -15.84 8.42 6.24
N LYS A 51 -15.84 7.09 6.27
CA LYS A 51 -15.60 6.26 5.08
C LYS A 51 -16.66 6.54 4.03
N VAL A 52 -16.24 6.54 2.77
CA VAL A 52 -17.17 6.66 1.64
C VAL A 52 -17.89 5.32 1.51
N GLU A 53 -19.22 5.36 1.49
CA GLU A 53 -20.05 4.15 1.34
C GLU A 53 -21.05 4.35 0.20
N GLY A 54 -20.79 3.73 -0.95
CA GLY A 54 -21.70 3.65 -2.09
C GLY A 54 -21.81 4.91 -2.96
N ALA A 55 -21.09 5.99 -2.63
CA ALA A 55 -21.08 7.21 -3.46
C ALA A 55 -20.48 6.94 -4.84
N ARG A 56 -20.93 7.67 -5.88
CA ARG A 56 -20.35 7.56 -7.22
C ARG A 56 -18.87 7.96 -7.19
N TRP A 57 -18.01 7.16 -7.82
CA TRP A 57 -16.60 7.50 -7.98
C TRP A 57 -16.46 8.82 -8.74
N ARG A 58 -15.55 9.67 -8.26
CA ARG A 58 -15.18 10.94 -8.87
C ARG A 58 -13.67 10.98 -8.99
N LYS A 59 -13.19 11.50 -10.13
CA LYS A 59 -11.75 11.66 -10.36
C LYS A 59 -11.14 12.53 -9.24
N PRO A 60 -10.15 12.02 -8.49
CA PRO A 60 -9.50 12.81 -7.46
C PRO A 60 -8.68 13.97 -8.04
N ASN A 61 -8.65 15.11 -7.35
CA ASN A 61 -7.76 16.23 -7.59
C ASN A 61 -6.46 16.02 -6.80
N PRO A 62 -5.29 15.88 -7.45
CA PRO A 62 -4.01 15.69 -6.76
C PRO A 62 -3.58 16.85 -5.84
N ALA A 63 -4.14 18.05 -5.99
CA ALA A 63 -3.87 19.17 -5.11
C ALA A 63 -4.77 19.18 -3.85
N GLU A 64 -5.87 18.42 -3.86
CA GLU A 64 -6.86 18.39 -2.80
C GLU A 64 -6.94 16.97 -2.24
N TYR A 65 -6.17 16.71 -1.18
CA TYR A 65 -6.14 15.41 -0.52
C TYR A 65 -7.54 14.91 -0.16
N GLU A 66 -8.44 15.83 0.21
CA GLU A 66 -9.86 15.54 0.51
C GLU A 66 -10.66 14.99 -0.68
N SER A 67 -10.10 14.87 -1.87
CA SER A 67 -10.76 14.21 -3.00
C SER A 67 -10.29 12.76 -3.20
N TRP A 68 -9.29 12.31 -2.45
CA TRP A 68 -8.70 10.98 -2.56
C TRP A 68 -9.49 9.97 -1.73
N TYR A 69 -9.40 8.69 -2.11
CA TYR A 69 -10.06 7.60 -1.42
C TYR A 69 -9.10 6.86 -0.50
N GLU A 70 -9.62 6.31 0.58
CA GLU A 70 -8.84 5.52 1.55
C GLU A 70 -9.09 4.03 1.40
N THR A 71 -8.18 3.19 1.89
CA THR A 71 -8.41 1.73 1.95
C THR A 71 -9.73 1.45 2.68
N GLY A 72 -10.58 0.61 2.09
CA GLY A 72 -11.91 0.30 2.61
C GLY A 72 -13.02 1.30 2.24
N ASP A 73 -12.72 2.40 1.55
CA ASP A 73 -13.79 3.22 0.95
C ASP A 73 -14.49 2.45 -0.16
N ILE A 74 -15.82 2.54 -0.20
CA ILE A 74 -16.65 1.87 -1.19
C ILE A 74 -17.31 2.91 -2.10
N VAL A 75 -17.10 2.75 -3.42
CA VAL A 75 -17.67 3.63 -4.45
C VAL A 75 -18.52 2.85 -5.46
N THR A 76 -19.35 3.56 -6.21
CA THR A 76 -20.00 3.03 -7.42
C THR A 76 -19.33 3.55 -8.69
N TYR A 77 -18.98 2.65 -9.60
CA TYR A 77 -18.34 2.92 -10.90
C TYR A 77 -18.89 1.94 -11.94
N ASP A 78 -19.32 2.45 -13.09
CA ASP A 78 -19.97 1.66 -14.16
C ASP A 78 -21.07 0.70 -13.67
N GLY A 79 -21.88 1.17 -12.72
CA GLY A 79 -23.01 0.42 -12.17
C GLY A 79 -22.62 -0.66 -11.15
N GLN A 80 -21.33 -0.83 -10.85
CA GLN A 80 -20.83 -1.78 -9.88
C GLN A 80 -20.21 -1.09 -8.66
N ARG A 81 -20.17 -1.79 -7.52
CA ARG A 81 -19.49 -1.38 -6.31
C ARG A 81 -18.02 -1.84 -6.30
N TYR A 82 -17.15 -0.99 -5.78
CA TYR A 82 -15.73 -1.27 -5.61
C TYR A 82 -15.24 -0.80 -4.25
N GLU A 83 -14.42 -1.59 -3.59
CA GLU A 83 -13.68 -1.25 -2.37
C GLU A 83 -12.26 -0.84 -2.73
N SER A 84 -11.79 0.28 -2.20
CA SER A 84 -10.40 0.73 -2.37
C SER A 84 -9.45 -0.18 -1.60
N LEU A 85 -8.41 -0.70 -2.27
CA LEU A 85 -7.40 -1.56 -1.65
C LEU A 85 -6.20 -0.78 -1.11
N VAL A 86 -5.98 0.42 -1.64
CA VAL A 86 -4.82 1.25 -1.31
C VAL A 86 -5.27 2.55 -0.66
N SER A 87 -4.35 3.18 0.06
CA SER A 87 -4.57 4.46 0.71
C SER A 87 -4.13 5.59 -0.19
N PHE A 88 -4.67 6.80 0.00
CA PHE A 88 -4.46 7.91 -0.93
C PHE A 88 -4.79 7.51 -2.38
N ASN A 89 -5.82 6.70 -2.55
CA ASN A 89 -6.19 6.12 -3.83
C ASN A 89 -6.72 7.20 -4.76
N THR A 90 -5.90 7.51 -5.76
CA THR A 90 -6.19 8.47 -6.83
C THR A 90 -6.54 7.78 -8.16
N PHE A 91 -6.50 6.45 -8.18
CA PHE A 91 -6.75 5.64 -9.35
C PHE A 91 -8.26 5.47 -9.60
N SER A 92 -8.62 5.21 -10.85
CA SER A 92 -9.96 4.79 -11.23
C SER A 92 -10.19 3.29 -10.90
N PRO A 93 -11.45 2.84 -10.69
CA PRO A 93 -11.75 1.44 -10.33
C PRO A 93 -11.45 0.38 -11.38
N ASP A 94 -11.09 0.78 -12.60
CA ASP A 94 -10.61 -0.09 -13.67
C ASP A 94 -9.10 -0.38 -13.59
N ILE A 95 -8.36 0.29 -12.71
CA ILE A 95 -6.95 0.00 -12.46
C ILE A 95 -6.81 -1.21 -11.54
N GLU A 96 -6.11 -2.23 -12.03
CA GLU A 96 -5.82 -3.44 -11.27
C GLU A 96 -5.11 -3.13 -9.95
N HIS A 97 -5.44 -3.90 -8.91
CA HIS A 97 -4.86 -3.82 -7.56
C HIS A 97 -5.08 -2.51 -6.79
N ALA A 98 -5.68 -1.48 -7.38
CA ALA A 98 -6.10 -0.28 -6.66
C ALA A 98 -7.49 -0.45 -6.02
N TRP A 99 -8.36 -1.23 -6.68
CA TRP A 99 -9.74 -1.46 -6.27
C TRP A 99 -10.12 -2.94 -6.38
N GLN A 100 -11.02 -3.38 -5.51
CA GLN A 100 -11.63 -4.71 -5.55
C GLN A 100 -13.12 -4.57 -5.86
N LYS A 101 -13.58 -5.28 -6.89
CA LYS A 101 -15.00 -5.38 -7.21
C LYS A 101 -15.75 -6.11 -6.07
N LEU A 102 -16.85 -5.54 -5.62
CA LEU A 102 -17.77 -6.12 -4.63
C LEU A 102 -18.96 -6.84 -5.31
#